data_AF-A0A645D2E5-F1
#
_entry.id   AF-A0A645D2E5-F1
#
_cell.length_a   1.000
_cell.length_b   1.000
_cell.length_c   1.000
_cell.angle_alpha   90.00
_cell.angle_beta   90.00
_cell.angle_gamma   90.00
#
_symmetry.space_group_name_H-M   'P 1'
#
loop_
_entity.id
_entity.type
_entity.pdbx_description
1 polymer ?
#
loop_
_entity_poly.entity_id
_entity_poly.type
_entity_poly.pdbx_seq_one_letter_code
_entity_poly.pdbx_strand_id
1 'polypeptide(L)'
;MDLLHAVVHHKTFGQGEVMNVGDDVIIISFSKQYGKKKFLFPNAFYQHLTLEDVLLNSEMGEFLKQNHILIEAEEQQHERANRIVQFRADSIEKANEIKSKKKK
;
A
#
# COMPACT_ATOMS: atom_id res chain seq x y z
N MET A 1 -3.19 -16.53 12.24
CA MET A 1 -4.50 -16.30 11.61
C MET A 1 -4.61 -17.20 10.40
N ASP A 2 -5.65 -18.04 10.35
CA ASP A 2 -5.86 -19.00 9.26
C ASP A 2 -6.79 -18.38 8.23
N LEU A 3 -6.21 -17.94 7.11
CA LEU A 3 -6.96 -17.40 5.98
C LEU A 3 -7.28 -18.48 4.92
N LEU A 4 -6.76 -19.69 5.09
CA LEU A 4 -6.98 -20.78 4.13
C LEU A 4 -8.46 -21.18 4.13
N HIS A 5 -9.08 -21.27 2.95
CA HIS A 5 -10.53 -21.49 2.75
C HIS A 5 -11.42 -20.36 3.27
N ALA A 6 -10.85 -19.20 3.63
CA ALA A 6 -11.66 -18.04 4.01
C ALA A 6 -12.40 -17.48 2.78
N VAL A 7 -13.64 -17.05 3.00
CA VAL A 7 -14.44 -16.36 1.98
C VAL A 7 -14.10 -14.88 2.01
N VAL A 8 -13.72 -14.36 0.84
CA VAL A 8 -13.37 -12.97 0.60
C VAL A 8 -14.23 -12.40 -0.50
N HIS A 9 -14.50 -11.10 -0.43
CA HIS A 9 -15.20 -10.36 -1.46
C HIS A 9 -14.23 -9.35 -2.10
N HIS A 10 -14.05 -9.45 -3.40
CA HIS A 10 -13.29 -8.47 -4.19
C HIS A 10 -14.24 -7.52 -4.91
N LYS A 11 -13.99 -6.21 -4.84
CA LYS A 11 -14.86 -5.18 -5.44
C LYS A 11 -15.21 -5.42 -6.93
N THR A 12 -14.27 -5.98 -7.69
CA THR A 12 -14.45 -6.23 -9.14
C THR A 12 -14.79 -7.69 -9.47
N PHE A 13 -14.29 -8.65 -8.70
CA PHE A 13 -14.42 -10.08 -9.03
C PHE A 13 -15.54 -10.76 -8.24
N GLY A 14 -16.10 -10.05 -7.26
CA GLY A 14 -17.11 -10.56 -6.35
C GLY A 14 -16.52 -11.52 -5.32
N GLN A 15 -17.34 -12.46 -4.90
CA GLN A 15 -16.98 -13.47 -3.90
C GLN A 15 -15.93 -14.45 -4.44
N GLY A 16 -14.91 -14.74 -3.62
CA GLY A 16 -13.86 -15.70 -3.86
C GLY A 16 -13.46 -16.42 -2.57
N GLU A 17 -12.78 -17.53 -2.73
CA GLU A 17 -12.30 -18.38 -1.62
C GLU A 17 -10.78 -18.44 -1.67
N VAL A 18 -10.13 -18.26 -0.53
CA VAL A 18 -8.68 -18.35 -0.42
C VAL A 18 -8.25 -19.81 -0.55
N MET A 19 -7.50 -20.12 -1.60
CA MET A 19 -6.98 -21.46 -1.84
C MET A 19 -5.60 -21.67 -1.27
N ASN A 20 -4.80 -20.61 -1.17
CA ASN A 20 -3.45 -20.70 -0.66
C ASN A 20 -3.02 -19.35 -0.06
N VAL A 21 -2.24 -19.42 1.02
CA VAL A 21 -1.71 -18.27 1.75
C VAL A 21 -0.20 -18.48 1.83
N GLY A 22 0.55 -17.66 1.10
CA GLY A 22 2.00 -17.57 1.25
C GLY A 22 2.38 -16.31 2.03
N ASP A 23 3.67 -16.16 2.32
CA ASP A 23 4.21 -15.05 3.11
C ASP A 23 4.02 -13.68 2.42
N ASP A 24 4.18 -13.64 1.09
CA ASP A 24 4.10 -12.39 0.31
C ASP A 24 2.87 -12.34 -0.62
N VAL A 25 2.30 -13.51 -0.93
CA VAL A 25 1.19 -13.64 -1.89
C VAL A 25 0.12 -14.61 -1.42
N ILE A 26 -1.13 -14.25 -1.70
CA ILE A 26 -2.30 -15.12 -1.50
C ILE A 26 -2.90 -15.50 -2.85
N ILE A 27 -3.45 -16.71 -2.90
CA ILE A 27 -4.15 -17.24 -4.08
C ILE A 27 -5.62 -17.36 -3.72
N ILE A 28 -6.46 -16.63 -4.45
CA ILE A 28 -7.91 -16.63 -4.28
C ILE A 28 -8.54 -17.21 -5.55
N SER A 29 -9.46 -18.15 -5.36
CA SER A 29 -10.31 -18.68 -6.42
C SER A 29 -11.63 -17.91 -6.42
N PHE A 30 -11.86 -17.13 -7.46
CA PHE A 30 -13.16 -16.51 -7.70
C PHE A 30 -14.06 -17.45 -8.49
N SER A 31 -15.35 -17.09 -8.57
CA SER A 31 -16.33 -17.77 -9.42
C SER A 31 -15.80 -18.02 -10.84
N LYS A 32 -16.30 -19.08 -11.51
CA LYS A 32 -15.78 -19.68 -12.76
C LYS A 32 -15.42 -18.69 -13.88
N GLN A 33 -16.02 -17.51 -13.88
CA GLN A 33 -15.77 -16.42 -14.82
C GLN A 33 -14.36 -15.80 -14.69
N TYR A 34 -13.77 -15.79 -13.49
CA TYR A 34 -12.47 -15.14 -13.22
C TYR A 34 -11.38 -16.12 -12.77
N GLY A 35 -11.76 -17.29 -12.25
CA GLY A 35 -10.83 -18.35 -11.87
C GLY A 35 -9.90 -17.96 -10.72
N LYS A 36 -8.68 -18.52 -10.71
CA LYS A 36 -7.68 -18.31 -9.66
C LYS A 36 -6.83 -17.07 -9.96
N LYS A 37 -6.74 -16.16 -8.99
CA LYS A 37 -5.93 -14.95 -9.04
C LYS A 37 -4.97 -14.92 -7.86
N LYS A 38 -3.81 -14.30 -8.08
CA LYS A 38 -2.80 -14.06 -7.06
C LYS A 38 -2.84 -12.59 -6.67
N PHE A 39 -2.74 -12.31 -5.37
CA PHE A 39 -2.70 -10.97 -4.83
C PHE A 39 -1.55 -10.85 -3.83
N LEU A 40 -1.03 -9.63 -3.69
CA LEU A 40 -0.01 -9.31 -2.69
C LEU A 40 -0.63 -9.28 -1.31
N PHE A 41 -0.02 -10.04 -0.40
CA PHE A 41 -0.40 -10.11 1.01
C PHE A 41 0.59 -9.31 1.85
N PRO A 42 0.13 -8.55 2.87
CA PRO A 42 -1.27 -8.31 3.26
C PRO A 42 -1.94 -7.14 2.51
N ASN A 43 -1.21 -6.45 1.61
CA ASN A 43 -1.65 -5.17 1.03
C ASN A 43 -2.99 -5.24 0.24
N ALA A 44 -3.29 -6.35 -0.42
CA ALA A 44 -4.54 -6.47 -1.21
C ALA A 44 -5.81 -6.41 -0.35
N PHE A 45 -5.74 -6.77 0.94
CA PHE A 45 -6.84 -6.62 1.91
C PHE A 45 -7.11 -5.16 2.30
N TYR A 46 -6.18 -4.25 2.03
CA TYR A 46 -6.36 -2.84 2.35
C TYR A 46 -7.27 -2.11 1.34
N GLN A 47 -7.10 -2.38 0.05
CA GLN A 47 -7.79 -1.62 -1.00
C GLN A 47 -8.88 -2.38 -1.75
N HIS A 48 -8.81 -3.71 -1.78
CA HIS A 48 -9.53 -4.47 -2.82
C HIS A 48 -10.27 -5.71 -2.31
N LEU A 49 -9.81 -6.31 -1.21
CA LEU A 49 -10.39 -7.52 -0.63
C LEU A 49 -11.01 -7.21 0.73
N THR A 50 -12.20 -7.75 0.97
CA THR A 50 -12.89 -7.69 2.26
C THR A 50 -13.23 -9.10 2.70
N LEU A 51 -12.97 -9.44 3.96
CA LEU A 51 -13.35 -10.76 4.50
C LEU A 51 -14.85 -10.74 4.83
N GLU A 52 -15.55 -11.83 4.49
CA GLU A 52 -16.97 -11.97 4.79
C GLU A 52 -17.19 -12.32 6.27
N ASP A 53 -16.26 -13.08 6.85
CA ASP A 53 -16.30 -13.42 8.26
C ASP A 53 -15.89 -12.23 9.13
N VAL A 54 -16.76 -11.81 10.04
CA VAL A 54 -16.57 -10.63 10.88
C VAL A 54 -15.39 -10.80 11.84
N LEU A 55 -15.16 -12.02 12.35
CA LEU A 55 -14.04 -12.29 13.26
C LEU A 55 -12.73 -12.18 12.51
N LEU A 56 -12.63 -12.83 11.34
CA LEU A 56 -11.45 -12.72 10.50
C LEU A 56 -11.26 -11.28 10.02
N ASN A 57 -12.31 -10.56 9.64
CA ASN A 57 -12.17 -9.18 9.20
C ASN A 57 -11.62 -8.27 10.31
N SER A 58 -12.03 -8.47 11.57
CA SER A 58 -11.46 -7.76 12.72
C SER A 58 -9.99 -8.13 12.95
N GLU A 59 -9.64 -9.41 13.00
CA GLU A 59 -8.25 -9.84 13.20
C GLU A 59 -7.34 -9.36 12.06
N MET A 60 -7.80 -9.42 10.81
CA MET A 60 -7.06 -8.86 9.67
C MET A 60 -6.93 -7.35 9.78
N GLY A 61 -7.97 -6.65 10.23
CA GLY A 61 -7.92 -5.21 10.48
C GLY A 61 -6.85 -4.86 11.51
N GLU A 62 -6.75 -5.62 12.60
CA GLU A 62 -5.70 -5.44 13.62
C GLU A 62 -4.31 -5.77 13.07
N PHE A 63 -4.17 -6.87 12.32
CA PHE A 63 -2.91 -7.28 11.68
C PHE A 63 -2.43 -6.25 10.65
N LEU A 64 -3.33 -5.73 9.83
CA LEU A 64 -3.08 -4.66 8.88
C LEU A 64 -2.72 -3.38 9.59
N LYS A 65 -3.40 -3.00 10.67
CA LYS A 65 -3.10 -1.80 11.45
C LYS A 65 -1.72 -1.86 12.09
N GLN A 66 -1.29 -3.03 12.56
CA GLN A 66 0.08 -3.24 13.03
C GLN A 66 1.11 -3.08 11.91
N ASN A 67 0.80 -3.55 10.69
CA ASN A 67 1.65 -3.36 9.51
C ASN A 67 1.61 -1.92 8.95
N HIS A 68 0.49 -1.21 9.05
CA HIS A 68 0.27 0.13 8.49
C HIS A 68 1.11 1.21 9.18
N ILE A 69 1.43 1.01 10.47
CA ILE A 69 2.36 1.88 11.23
C ILE A 69 3.73 1.98 10.53
N LEU A 70 4.16 0.95 9.79
CA LEU A 70 5.41 1.02 9.01
C LEU A 70 5.27 1.88 7.73
N ILE A 71 4.13 1.81 7.05
CA ILE A 71 3.95 2.40 5.72
C ILE A 71 3.70 3.92 5.83
N GLU A 72 2.86 4.37 6.76
CA GLU A 72 2.63 5.80 7.00
C GLU A 72 3.92 6.52 7.48
N ALA A 73 4.82 5.80 8.17
CA ALA A 73 6.11 6.35 8.59
C ALA A 73 7.07 6.59 7.42
N GLU A 74 7.03 5.77 6.36
CA GLU A 74 7.87 5.96 5.17
C GLU A 74 7.37 7.11 4.28
N GLU A 75 6.05 7.25 4.11
CA GLU A 75 5.48 8.33 3.29
C GLU A 75 5.72 9.71 3.91
N GLN A 76 5.65 9.83 5.24
CA GLN A 76 5.96 11.09 5.94
C GLN A 76 7.43 11.49 5.88
N GLN A 77 8.36 10.54 5.75
CA GLN A 77 9.78 10.85 5.58
C GLN A 77 10.10 11.36 4.16
N HIS A 78 9.46 10.80 3.13
CA HIS A 78 9.67 11.24 1.75
C HIS A 78 9.18 12.68 1.51
N GLU A 79 8.04 13.07 2.08
CA GLU A 79 7.51 14.43 1.90
C GLU A 79 8.39 15.50 2.57
N ARG A 80 8.95 15.24 3.76
CA ARG A 80 9.86 16.18 4.43
C ARG A 80 11.20 16.31 3.71
N ALA A 81 11.76 15.21 3.20
CA ALA A 81 13.02 15.25 2.47
C ALA A 81 12.92 16.11 1.20
N ASN A 82 11.81 15.99 0.46
CA ASN A 82 11.66 16.70 -0.81
C ASN A 82 11.52 18.23 -0.63
N ARG A 83 10.87 18.71 0.44
CA ARG A 83 10.80 20.15 0.73
C ARG A 83 12.18 20.77 0.98
N ILE A 84 13.05 20.10 1.75
CA ILE A 84 14.38 20.64 2.10
C ILE A 84 15.27 20.75 0.85
N VAL A 85 15.14 19.82 -0.10
CA VAL A 85 15.88 19.84 -1.37
C VAL A 85 15.40 20.99 -2.27
N GLN A 86 14.08 21.21 -2.38
CA GLN A 86 13.54 22.34 -3.16
C GLN A 86 14.01 23.70 -2.62
N PHE A 87 13.97 23.94 -1.30
CA PHE A 87 14.41 25.22 -0.75
C PHE A 87 15.91 25.50 -0.95
N ARG A 88 16.74 24.45 -0.93
CA ARG A 88 18.18 24.57 -1.20
C ARG A 88 18.47 24.89 -2.66
N ALA A 89 17.76 24.25 -3.60
CA ALA A 89 17.92 24.52 -5.03
C ALA A 89 17.54 25.97 -5.38
N ASP A 90 16.40 26.44 -4.89
CA ASP A 90 15.87 27.79 -5.16
C ASP A 90 16.79 28.90 -4.61
N SER A 91 17.41 28.65 -3.46
CA SER A 91 18.33 29.60 -2.81
C SER A 91 19.69 29.69 -3.51
N ILE A 92 20.19 28.58 -4.06
CA ILE A 92 21.46 28.54 -4.80
C ILE A 92 21.29 29.23 -6.16
N GLU A 93 20.17 29.03 -6.84
CA GLU A 93 19.88 29.67 -8.12
C GLU A 93 19.76 31.20 -7.98
N LYS A 94 19.02 31.67 -6.98
CA LYS A 94 18.90 33.11 -6.68
C LYS A 94 20.23 33.74 -6.29
N ALA A 95 21.06 33.05 -5.52
CA ALA A 95 22.39 33.55 -5.15
C ALA A 95 23.34 33.64 -6.36
N ASN A 96 23.21 32.74 -7.34
CA ASN A 96 24.03 32.73 -8.54
C ASN A 96 23.61 33.82 -9.54
N GLU A 97 22.30 34.10 -9.66
CA GLU A 97 21.77 35.22 -10.45
C GLU A 97 22.18 36.60 -9.91
N ILE A 98 22.23 36.77 -8.59
CA ILE A 98 22.64 38.05 -7.98
C ILE A 98 24.14 38.30 -8.18
N LYS A 99 24.97 37.26 -8.17
CA LYS A 99 26.41 37.36 -8.40
C LYS A 99 26.77 37.65 -9.85
N SER A 100 26.01 37.14 -10.82
CA SER A 100 26.23 37.40 -12.25
C SER A 100 25.78 38.81 -12.67
N LYS A 101 24.76 39.39 -12.02
CA LYS A 101 24.30 40.78 -12.24
C LYS A 101 25.22 41.86 -11.65
N LYS A 102 26.04 41.54 -10.65
CA LYS A 102 27.01 42.48 -10.01
C LYS A 102 28.36 42.57 -10.72
N LYS A 103 28.61 41.76 -11.74
CA LYS A 103 29.91 41.65 -12.42
C LYS A 103 29.92 42.28 -13.82
N LYS A 104 28.89 43.07 -14.15
CA LYS A 104 28.70 43.72 -15.45
C LYS A 104 28.58 45.23 -15.27
#